data_AF-A0A957FL52-F1
#
_entry.id   AF-A0A957FL52-F1
#
_cell.length_a   1.000
_cell.length_b   1.000
_cell.length_c   1.000
_cell.angle_alpha   90.00
_cell.angle_beta   90.00
_cell.angle_gamma   90.00
#
_symmetry.space_group_name_H-M   'P 1'
#
loop_
_entity.id
_entity.type
_entity.pdbx_description
1 polymer ?
#
loop_
_entity_poly.entity_id
_entity_poly.type
_entity_poly.pdbx_seq_one_letter_code
_entity_poly.pdbx_strand_id
1 'polypeptide(L)' 'TDIYPYYGSDGEALWRAGGNVAVALIGPGVDASHHYERTHREALEATAALIMAYLLS' A
#
# COMPACT_ATOMS: atom_id res chain seq x y z
N THR A 1 9.39 7.50 -15.11
CA THR A 1 8.38 6.50 -14.73
C THR A 1 8.82 5.90 -13.43
N ASP A 2 7.97 5.95 -12.41
CA ASP A 2 8.26 5.44 -11.07
C ASP A 2 8.25 3.89 -11.10
N ILE A 3 9.43 3.28 -11.27
CA ILE A 3 9.60 1.83 -11.38
C ILE A 3 10.68 1.43 -10.38
N TYR A 4 10.34 0.51 -9.48
CA TYR A 4 11.24 -0.03 -8.46
C TYR A 4 11.64 -1.46 -8.81
N PRO A 5 12.85 -1.70 -9.39
CA PRO A 5 13.29 -3.05 -9.75
C PRO A 5 13.48 -3.97 -8.53
N TYR A 6 13.74 -3.38 -7.36
CA TYR A 6 13.91 -4.08 -6.08
C TYR A 6 12.89 -3.56 -5.07
N TYR A 7 11.60 -3.75 -5.37
CA TYR A 7 10.53 -3.40 -4.44
C TYR A 7 10.56 -4.31 -3.21
N GLY A 8 10.59 -3.70 -2.02
CA GLY A 8 10.39 -4.38 -0.75
C GLY A 8 9.16 -3.83 -0.05
N SER A 9 8.44 -4.67 0.69
CA SER A 9 7.23 -4.27 1.42
C SER A 9 7.33 -4.55 2.91
N ASP A 10 6.54 -3.84 3.70
CA ASP A 10 6.40 -4.11 5.14
C ASP A 10 5.90 -5.54 5.42
N GLY A 11 5.10 -6.09 4.50
CA GLY A 11 4.66 -7.49 4.54
C GLY A 11 5.81 -8.48 4.40
N GLU A 12 6.71 -8.22 3.46
CA GLU A 12 7.91 -9.02 3.29
C GLU A 12 8.85 -8.90 4.51
N ALA A 13 8.96 -7.70 5.10
CA ALA A 13 9.71 -7.49 6.34
C ALA A 13 9.12 -8.30 7.50
N LEU A 14 7.79 -8.36 7.63
CA LEU A 14 7.11 -9.18 8.64
C LEU A 14 7.40 -10.68 8.48
N TRP A 15 7.33 -11.20 7.24
CA TRP A 15 7.66 -12.60 6.98
C TRP A 15 9.12 -12.93 7.29
N ARG A 16 10.06 -12.05 6.93
CA ARG A 16 11.49 -12.21 7.28
C ARG A 16 11.73 -12.18 8.79
N ALA A 17 10.88 -11.48 9.56
CA ALA A 17 10.91 -11.47 11.02
C ALA A 17 10.28 -12.72 11.68
N GLY A 18 9.79 -13.69 10.89
CA GLY A 18 9.19 -14.93 11.39
C GLY A 18 7.68 -14.86 11.59
N GLY A 19 7.02 -13.79 11.12
CA GLY A 19 5.56 -13.71 11.13
C GLY A 19 4.94 -14.74 10.17
N ASN A 20 3.94 -15.49 10.64
CA ASN A 20 3.21 -16.46 9.83
C ASN A 20 1.75 -16.03 9.65
N VAL A 21 1.55 -14.99 8.84
CA VAL A 21 0.22 -14.45 8.51
C VAL A 21 0.12 -14.17 7.00
N ALA A 22 -1.08 -14.25 6.46
CA ALA A 22 -1.34 -13.75 5.11
C ALA A 22 -1.23 -12.22 5.11
N VAL A 23 -0.57 -11.65 4.10
CA VAL A 23 -0.38 -10.21 3.96
C VAL A 23 -0.94 -9.74 2.62
N ALA A 24 -1.64 -8.60 2.65
CA ALA A 24 -2.02 -7.84 1.47
C ALA A 24 -1.55 -6.40 1.64
N LEU A 25 -1.08 -5.79 0.55
CA LEU A 25 -0.66 -4.39 0.51
C LEU A 25 -1.70 -3.62 -0.28
N ILE A 26 -2.24 -2.57 0.31
CA ILE A 26 -3.25 -1.70 -0.31
C ILE A 26 -2.91 -0.25 -0.02
N GLY A 27 -3.26 0.65 -0.94
CA GLY A 27 -3.01 2.07 -0.79
C GLY A 27 -3.36 2.82 -2.08
N PRO A 28 -3.48 4.16 -2.00
CA PRO A 28 -3.67 4.99 -3.18
C PRO A 28 -2.40 4.97 -4.04
N GLY A 29 -2.56 5.12 -5.35
CA GLY A 29 -1.44 5.44 -6.23
C GLY A 29 -0.85 6.81 -5.88
N VAL A 30 0.47 6.91 -5.82
CA VAL A 30 1.20 8.16 -5.57
C VAL A 30 2.18 8.44 -6.71
N ASP A 31 2.36 9.72 -7.04
CA ASP A 31 3.41 10.20 -7.92
C ASP A 31 4.61 10.67 -7.09
N ALA A 32 5.82 10.47 -7.62
CA ALA A 32 7.09 10.88 -7.03
C ALA A 32 7.32 10.32 -5.61
N SER A 33 7.07 9.02 -5.40
CA SER A 33 7.39 8.36 -4.13
C SER A 33 8.87 8.57 -3.78
N HIS A 34 9.16 8.97 -2.53
CA HIS A 34 10.48 9.42 -2.05
C HIS A 34 10.92 10.84 -2.44
N HIS A 35 10.01 11.69 -2.93
CA HIS A 35 10.22 13.15 -3.06
C HIS A 35 8.94 13.92 -2.67
N TYR A 36 8.53 14.94 -3.42
CA TYR A 36 7.27 15.64 -3.21
C TYR A 36 6.12 14.78 -3.72
N GLU A 37 5.59 13.94 -2.81
CA GLU A 37 4.54 12.98 -3.13
C GLU A 37 3.21 13.67 -3.43
N ARG A 38 2.53 13.20 -4.48
CA ARG A 38 1.21 13.70 -4.88
C ARG A 38 0.27 12.56 -5.14
N THR A 39 -0.98 12.72 -4.71
CA THR A 39 -2.06 11.79 -5.02
C THR A 39 -3.37 12.54 -5.21
N HIS A 40 -4.37 11.85 -5.73
CA HIS A 40 -5.71 12.39 -5.88
C HIS A 40 -6.49 12.24 -4.56
N ARG A 41 -7.25 13.26 -4.19
CA ARG A 41 -8.16 13.17 -3.03
C ARG A 41 -9.16 12.02 -3.19
N GLU A 42 -9.66 11.82 -4.41
CA GLU A 42 -10.54 10.70 -4.75
C GLU A 42 -9.87 9.33 -4.50
N ALA A 43 -8.57 9.20 -4.75
CA ALA A 43 -7.84 7.95 -4.47
C ALA A 43 -7.80 7.64 -2.97
N LEU A 44 -7.70 8.67 -2.12
CA LEU A 44 -7.77 8.51 -0.66
C LEU A 44 -9.17 8.05 -0.24
N GLU A 45 -10.21 8.69 -0.76
CA GLU A 45 -11.62 8.36 -0.45
C GLU A 45 -11.96 6.93 -0.92
N ALA A 46 -11.54 6.54 -2.12
CA ALA A 46 -11.73 5.19 -2.63
C ALA A 46 -10.95 4.13 -1.82
N THR A 47 -9.71 4.43 -1.42
CA THR A 47 -8.91 3.51 -0.58
C THR A 47 -9.58 3.31 0.79
N ALA A 48 -10.08 4.39 1.40
CA ALA A 48 -10.82 4.30 2.66
C ALA A 48 -12.10 3.46 2.52
N ALA A 49 -12.86 3.67 1.44
CA ALA A 49 -14.06 2.89 1.15
C ALA A 49 -13.74 1.39 0.98
N LEU A 50 -12.64 1.05 0.29
CA LEU A 50 -12.19 -0.34 0.14
C LEU A 50 -11.84 -0.98 1.48
N ILE A 51 -11.08 -0.28 2.33
CA ILE A 51 -10.73 -0.76 3.68
C ILE A 51 -12.00 -1.01 4.50
N MET A 52 -12.93 -0.05 4.49
CA MET A 52 -14.20 -0.19 5.21
C MET A 52 -15.02 -1.38 4.69
N ALA A 53 -15.11 -1.58 3.38
CA ALA A 53 -15.81 -2.71 2.79
C ALA A 53 -15.20 -4.05 3.22
N TYR A 54 -13.87 -4.15 3.25
CA TYR A 54 -13.17 -5.35 3.71
C TYR A 54 -13.38 -5.65 5.20
N LEU A 55 -13.38 -4.61 6.05
CA LEU A 55 -13.57 -4.78 7.49
C LEU A 55 -15.03 -5.13 7.87
N LEU A 56 -15.99 -4.78 7.02
CA LEU A 56 -17.42 -5.00 7.26
C LEU A 56 -17.99 -6.22 6.51
N SER A 57 -17.18 -6.92 5.71
CA SER A 57 -17.58 -8.13 4.96
C SER A 57 -17.53 -9.40 5.78
#